data_AF-A0A538MCY9-F1
#
_entry.id   AF-A0A538MCY9-F1
#
_cell.length_a   1.000
_cell.length_b   1.000
_cell.length_c   1.000
_cell.angle_alpha   90.00
_cell.angle_beta   90.00
_cell.angle_gamma   90.00
#
_symmetry.space_group_name_H-M   'P 1'
#
loop_
_entity.id
_entity.type
_entity.pdbx_description
1 polymer ?
#
loop_
_entity_poly.entity_id
_entity_poly.type
_entity_poly.pdbx_seq_one_letter_code
_entity_poly.pdbx_strand_id
1 'polypeptide(L)'
;MVKLDVIGKLVTLSEREAEELRAAAAAEAGRSSARRDLSLLLDRGLRTRTTIALSRVEARELAELLRSGGVRADLALLQEALREALEDAPP
;
A
#
# COMPACT_ATOMS: atom_id res chain seq x y z
N MET A 1 12.24 5.44 -6.52
CA MET A 1 11.40 5.77 -5.33
C MET A 1 9.96 5.91 -5.77
N VAL A 2 9.01 5.44 -4.97
CA VAL A 2 7.56 5.50 -5.24
C VAL A 2 6.90 6.31 -4.14
N LYS A 3 5.96 7.20 -4.48
CA LYS A 3 5.19 7.97 -3.50
C LYS A 3 3.80 7.38 -3.39
N LEU A 4 3.35 7.13 -2.17
CA LEU A 4 1.99 6.72 -1.84
C LEU A 4 1.31 7.88 -1.12
N ASP A 5 0.13 8.26 -1.58
CA ASP A 5 -0.77 9.15 -0.86
C ASP A 5 -1.85 8.29 -0.19
N VAL A 6 -1.74 8.17 1.13
CA VAL A 6 -2.66 7.41 1.98
C VAL A 6 -3.69 8.38 2.56
N ILE A 7 -4.75 8.65 1.80
CA ILE A 7 -5.86 9.53 2.22
C ILE A 7 -5.36 10.89 2.72
N GLY A 8 -4.49 11.54 1.94
CA GLY A 8 -3.89 12.85 2.28
C GLY A 8 -2.55 12.76 2.98
N LYS A 9 -2.05 11.55 3.29
CA LYS A 9 -0.73 11.33 3.91
C LYS A 9 0.27 10.78 2.91
N LEU A 10 1.25 11.60 2.57
CA LEU A 10 2.30 11.22 1.63
C LEU A 10 3.40 10.41 2.32
N VAL A 11 3.55 9.16 1.89
CA VAL A 11 4.63 8.24 2.30
C VAL A 11 5.51 7.97 1.09
N THR A 12 6.84 8.03 1.29
CA THR A 12 7.79 7.67 0.24
C THR A 12 8.34 6.28 0.53
N LEU A 13 8.25 5.41 -0.48
CA LEU A 13 8.84 4.07 -0.46
C LEU A 13 10.05 4.02 -1.40
N SER A 14 11.03 3.22 -1.00
CA SER A 14 12.05 2.71 -1.90
C SER A 14 11.42 1.79 -2.97
N GLU A 15 12.14 1.58 -4.06
CA GLU A 15 11.68 0.68 -5.13
C GLU A 15 11.55 -0.76 -4.61
N ARG A 16 12.46 -1.19 -3.74
CA ARG A 16 12.42 -2.50 -3.09
C ARG A 16 11.17 -2.66 -2.21
N GLU A 17 10.85 -1.67 -1.38
CA GLU A 17 9.64 -1.70 -0.53
C GLU A 17 8.37 -1.79 -1.38
N ALA A 18 8.27 -0.96 -2.41
CA ALA A 18 7.12 -0.97 -3.31
C ALA A 18 7.01 -2.29 -4.09
N GLU A 19 8.13 -2.90 -4.47
CA GLU A 19 8.15 -4.21 -5.14
C GLU A 19 7.77 -5.35 -4.21
N GLU A 20 8.26 -5.37 -2.96
CA GLU A 20 7.83 -6.32 -1.94
C GLU A 20 6.32 -6.23 -1.68
N LEU A 21 5.77 -5.01 -1.55
CA LEU A 21 4.34 -4.78 -1.40
C LEU A 21 3.54 -5.25 -2.61
N ARG A 22 4.03 -4.95 -3.82
CA ARG A 22 3.39 -5.36 -5.08
C ARG A 22 3.34 -6.88 -5.19
N ALA A 23 4.43 -7.56 -4.81
CA ALA A 23 4.53 -9.02 -4.84
C ALA A 23 3.59 -9.66 -3.80
N ALA A 24 3.58 -9.14 -2.57
CA ALA A 24 2.69 -9.63 -1.52
C ALA A 24 1.21 -9.43 -1.89
N ALA A 25 0.86 -8.28 -2.47
CA ALA A 25 -0.50 -8.02 -2.96
C ALA A 25 -0.88 -8.91 -4.15
N ALA A 26 0.05 -9.16 -5.08
CA ALA A 26 -0.14 -10.07 -6.20
C ALA A 26 -0.39 -11.52 -5.74
N ALA A 27 0.30 -11.98 -4.70
CA ALA A 27 0.12 -13.32 -4.15
C ALA A 27 -1.31 -13.55 -3.63
N GLU A 28 -1.94 -12.51 -3.08
CA GLU A 28 -3.30 -12.55 -2.54
C GLU A 28 -4.36 -12.03 -3.52
N ALA A 29 -3.98 -11.66 -4.75
CA ALA A 29 -4.88 -11.10 -5.76
C ALA A 29 -5.99 -12.07 -6.21
N GLY A 30 -5.80 -13.38 -6.02
CA GLY A 30 -6.83 -14.39 -6.26
C GLY A 30 -7.91 -14.45 -5.18
N ARG A 31 -7.68 -13.85 -4.00
CA ARG A 31 -8.61 -13.88 -2.86
C ARG A 31 -9.38 -12.57 -2.65
N SER A 32 -8.91 -11.46 -3.23
CA SER A 32 -9.55 -10.14 -3.10
C SER A 32 -9.27 -9.29 -4.33
N SER A 33 -10.33 -8.72 -4.92
CA SER A 33 -10.22 -7.76 -6.03
C SER A 33 -9.46 -6.50 -5.61
N ALA A 34 -9.61 -6.05 -4.37
CA ALA A 34 -8.89 -4.90 -3.86
C ALA A 34 -7.37 -5.17 -3.69
N ARG A 35 -6.97 -6.42 -3.39
CA ARG A 35 -5.55 -6.82 -3.41
C ARG A 35 -4.97 -6.83 -4.82
N ARG A 36 -5.78 -7.26 -5.80
CA ARG A 36 -5.42 -7.19 -7.23
C ARG A 36 -5.22 -5.75 -7.67
N ASP A 37 -6.16 -4.86 -7.34
CA ASP A 37 -6.08 -3.44 -7.69
C ASP A 37 -4.87 -2.77 -7.05
N LEU A 38 -4.61 -3.05 -5.76
CA LEU A 38 -3.43 -2.56 -5.06
C LEU A 38 -2.12 -3.02 -5.73
N SER A 39 -2.04 -4.28 -6.17
CA SER A 39 -0.87 -4.77 -6.92
C SER A 39 -0.66 -4.01 -8.23
N LEU A 40 -1.73 -3.72 -8.98
CA LEU A 40 -1.67 -2.97 -10.23
C LEU A 40 -1.27 -1.51 -10.01
N LEU A 41 -1.77 -0.87 -8.96
CA LEU A 41 -1.39 0.48 -8.60
C LEU A 41 0.09 0.57 -8.27
N LEU A 42 0.61 -0.36 -7.45
CA LEU A 42 2.03 -0.40 -7.11
C LEU A 42 2.92 -0.68 -8.33
N ASP A 43 2.51 -1.62 -9.20
CA ASP A 43 3.20 -1.88 -10.47
C ASP A 43 3.27 -0.62 -11.34
N ARG A 44 2.17 0.13 -11.41
CA ARG A 44 2.11 1.41 -12.11
C ARG A 44 3.08 2.42 -11.50
N GLY A 45 3.04 2.66 -10.19
CA GLY A 45 3.94 3.65 -9.56
C GLY A 45 5.41 3.26 -9.64
N LEU A 46 5.74 1.97 -9.65
CA LEU A 46 7.09 1.50 -9.94
C LEU A 46 7.53 1.87 -11.37
N ARG A 47 6.67 1.65 -12.37
CA ARG A 47 6.98 1.96 -13.78
C ARG A 47 7.05 3.46 -14.07
N THR A 48 6.08 4.22 -13.59
CA THR A 48 5.91 5.63 -13.94
C THR A 48 6.58 6.58 -12.95
N ARG A 49 7.03 6.09 -11.79
CA ARG A 49 7.59 6.90 -10.68
C ARG A 49 6.66 8.03 -10.24
N THR A 50 5.35 7.83 -10.40
CA THR A 50 4.31 8.79 -10.02
C THR A 50 3.82 8.55 -8.60
N THR A 51 3.23 9.58 -8.00
CA THR A 51 2.44 9.40 -6.76
C THR A 51 1.21 8.56 -7.05
N ILE A 52 1.00 7.51 -6.26
CA ILE A 52 -0.20 6.67 -6.25
C ILE A 52 -1.08 7.16 -5.10
N ALA A 53 -2.31 7.59 -5.39
CA ALA A 53 -3.30 7.83 -4.35
C ALA A 53 -4.05 6.54 -4.02
N LEU A 54 -4.08 6.19 -2.74
CA LEU A 54 -4.86 5.07 -2.21
C LEU A 54 -6.22 5.55 -1.74
N SER A 55 -7.26 4.86 -2.19
CA SER A 55 -8.59 4.93 -1.61
C SER A 55 -8.60 4.33 -0.20
N ARG A 56 -9.68 4.58 0.55
CA ARG A 56 -9.87 4.00 1.90
C ARG A 56 -9.88 2.48 1.89
N VAL A 57 -10.44 1.87 0.85
CA VAL A 57 -10.48 0.40 0.70
C VAL A 57 -9.06 -0.14 0.48
N GLU A 58 -8.30 0.48 -0.40
CA GLU A 58 -6.91 0.08 -0.69
C GLU A 58 -6.00 0.30 0.51
N ALA A 59 -6.15 1.42 1.23
CA ALA A 59 -5.44 1.67 2.48
C ALA A 59 -5.76 0.59 3.53
N ARG A 60 -7.03 0.21 3.68
CA ARG A 60 -7.41 -0.86 4.60
C ARG A 60 -6.79 -2.21 4.20
N GLU A 61 -6.88 -2.57 2.92
CA GLU A 61 -6.27 -3.81 2.42
C GLU A 61 -4.75 -3.83 2.60
N LEU A 62 -4.09 -2.69 2.40
CA LEU A 62 -2.66 -2.54 2.64
C LEU A 62 -2.33 -2.73 4.13
N ALA A 63 -3.11 -2.15 5.03
CA ALA A 63 -2.94 -2.35 6.47
C ALA A 63 -3.11 -3.83 6.87
N GLU A 64 -4.10 -4.52 6.30
CA GLU A 64 -4.30 -5.96 6.51
C GLU A 64 -3.16 -6.79 5.91
N LEU A 65 -2.61 -6.42 4.75
CA LEU A 65 -1.43 -7.06 4.13
C LEU A 65 -0.20 -6.96 5.03
N LEU A 66 0.02 -5.77 5.61
CA LEU A 66 1.13 -5.53 6.53
C LEU A 66 0.97 -6.33 7.82
N ARG A 67 -0.27 -6.48 8.31
CA ARG A 67 -0.57 -7.29 9.49
C ARG A 67 -0.38 -8.79 9.25
N SER A 68 -0.63 -9.28 8.04
CA SER A 68 -0.43 -10.70 7.68
C SER A 68 1.04 -11.09 7.53
N GLY A 69 1.99 -10.16 7.70
CA GLY A 69 3.42 -10.45 7.75
C GLY A 69 4.07 -10.84 6.42
N GLY A 70 3.40 -10.56 5.30
CA GLY A 70 3.90 -10.89 3.96
C GLY A 70 5.01 -9.98 3.44
N VAL A 71 5.40 -8.96 4.20
CA VAL A 71 6.33 -7.91 3.80
C VAL A 71 7.48 -7.87 4.78
N ARG A 72 8.72 -7.90 4.29
CA ARG A 72 9.93 -7.97 5.11
C ARG A 72 10.57 -6.62 5.35
N ALA A 73 10.30 -5.65 4.48
CA ALA A 73 10.80 -4.29 4.63
C ALA A 73 10.24 -3.60 5.89
N ASP A 74 11.05 -2.71 6.46
CA ASP A 74 10.64 -1.86 7.58
C ASP A 74 9.71 -0.77 7.07
N LEU A 75 8.42 -0.98 7.29
CA LEU A 75 7.34 -0.12 6.80
C LEU A 75 6.67 0.62 7.94
N ALA A 76 7.40 0.95 9.01
CA ALA A 76 6.85 1.60 10.20
C ALA A 76 6.13 2.92 9.87
N LEU A 77 6.74 3.77 9.02
CA LEU A 77 6.14 5.03 8.56
C LEU A 77 4.86 4.81 7.74
N LEU A 78 4.83 3.77 6.92
CA LEU A 78 3.64 3.43 6.15
C LEU A 78 2.53 2.89 7.07
N GLN A 79 2.88 2.05 8.05
CA GLN A 79 1.93 1.53 9.03
C GLN A 79 1.32 2.65 9.88
N GLU A 80 2.13 3.62 10.32
CA GLU A 80 1.67 4.79 11.05
C GLU A 80 0.72 5.63 10.18
N ALA A 81 1.12 5.99 8.96
CA ALA A 81 0.27 6.75 8.05
C ALA A 81 -1.07 6.04 7.76
N LEU A 82 -1.06 4.72 7.56
CA LEU A 82 -2.26 3.92 7.36
C LEU A 82 -3.15 3.90 8.59
N ARG A 83 -2.57 3.74 9.78
CA ARG A 83 -3.30 3.74 11.04
C ARG A 83 -4.00 5.08 11.23
N GLU A 84 -3.27 6.17 11.12
CA GLU A 84 -3.86 7.49 11.32
C GLU A 84 -4.91 7.79 10.24
N ALA A 85 -4.67 7.46 8.97
CA ALA A 85 -5.63 7.67 7.88
C ALA A 85 -6.93 6.87 8.05
N LEU A 86 -6.87 5.69 8.68
CA LEU A 86 -8.03 4.84 8.94
C LEU A 86 -8.75 5.21 10.25
N GLU A 87 -8.02 5.65 11.28
CA GLU A 87 -8.56 6.13 12.57
C GLU A 87 -9.26 7.50 12.44
N ASP A 88 -8.77 8.39 11.58
CA ASP A 88 -9.28 9.77 11.41
C ASP A 88 -10.52 9.86 10.50
N ALA A 89 -10.95 8.74 9.92
CA ALA A 89 -12.09 8.72 9.02
C ALA A 89 -13.34 8.17 9.76
N PRO A 90 -14.50 8.87 9.73
CA PRO A 90 -15.68 8.48 10.49
C PRO A 90 -16.25 7.12 10.05
N PRO A 91 -17.01 6.43 10.93
CA PRO A 91 -17.66 5.15 10.64
C PRO A 91 -18.66 5.23 9.48
#